data_AF-A0A7R9DTP9-F1
#
_entry.id   AF-A0A7R9DTP9-F1
#
_cell.length_a   1.000
_cell.length_b   1.000
_cell.length_c   1.000
_cell.angle_alpha   90.00
_cell.angle_beta   90.00
_cell.angle_gamma   90.00
#
_symmetry.space_group_name_H-M   'P 1'
#
loop_
_entity.id
_entity.type
_entity.pdbx_description
1 polymer ?
#
loop_
_entity_poly.entity_id
_entity_poly.type
_entity_poly.pdbx_seq_one_letter_code
_entity_poly.pdbx_strand_id
1 'polypeptide(L)'
;MINRDIIGTANKDIMNDYKGCFDQLSPLIGLTFCGEVGLPWEGLKQTGAFFPLNGPGKLSVKIQTDDVSVYHFRSNLVQNPDSSTLELVFDTPGSKSSRKISVLFERAIQPQVKLAAIVTSPWKKAAGKCKLK
;
A
#
# COMPACT_ATOMS: atom_id res chain seq x y z
N MET A 1 56.36 22.07 18.07
CA MET A 1 55.43 20.94 17.86
C MET A 1 54.13 21.29 18.55
N ILE A 2 53.09 21.70 17.81
CA ILE A 2 51.77 22.01 18.35
C ILE A 2 50.83 20.94 17.81
N ASN A 3 50.31 20.11 18.72
CA ASN A 3 49.46 18.98 18.42
C ASN A 3 48.07 19.49 18.00
N ARG A 4 47.69 19.27 16.75
CA ARG A 4 46.34 19.52 16.22
C ARG A 4 45.58 18.20 16.27
N ASP A 5 45.00 17.90 17.42
CA ASP A 5 43.97 16.87 17.52
C ASP A 5 42.74 17.44 18.21
N ILE A 6 41.59 16.95 17.76
CA ILE A 6 40.22 17.19 18.25
C ILE A 6 39.52 18.34 17.51
N ILE A 7 39.35 18.13 16.21
CA ILE A 7 38.19 18.65 15.47
C ILE A 7 36.95 17.87 15.95
N GLY A 8 35.92 18.60 16.36
CA GLY A 8 34.54 18.12 16.22
C GLY A 8 33.93 17.42 17.44
N THR A 9 33.67 18.17 18.52
CA THR A 9 32.49 17.88 19.35
C THR A 9 31.24 18.27 18.56
N ALA A 10 30.85 17.44 17.60
CA ALA A 10 29.49 17.45 17.08
C ALA A 10 28.60 16.90 18.19
N ASN A 11 27.75 17.78 18.74
CA ASN A 11 26.64 17.40 19.62
C ASN A 11 25.91 16.22 18.98
N LYS A 12 25.90 15.09 19.68
CA LYS A 12 25.15 13.90 19.29
C LYS A 12 23.71 14.14 19.69
N ASP A 13 22.96 14.81 18.83
CA ASP A 13 21.52 14.99 19.00
C ASP A 13 20.89 13.59 19.20
N ILE A 14 20.20 13.39 20.32
CA ILE A 14 19.54 12.12 20.67
C ILE A 14 18.28 12.03 19.77
N MET A 15 18.48 11.57 18.55
CA MET A 15 17.42 11.29 17.59
C MET A 15 16.79 9.95 17.93
N ASN A 16 15.51 9.96 18.32
CA ASN A 16 14.75 8.74 18.51
C ASN A 16 14.16 8.31 17.17
N ASP A 17 14.65 7.17 16.68
CA ASP A 17 14.19 6.57 15.43
C ASP A 17 13.00 5.65 15.70
N TYR A 18 11.83 6.04 15.20
CA TYR A 18 10.64 5.21 15.18
C TYR A 18 10.54 4.49 13.84
N LYS A 19 10.58 3.16 13.86
CA LYS A 19 10.43 2.32 12.67
C LYS A 19 9.13 1.54 12.74
N GLY A 20 8.38 1.56 11.65
CA GLY A 20 7.14 0.79 11.52
C GLY A 20 7.02 0.22 10.12
N CYS A 21 6.65 -1.05 10.01
CA CYS A 21 6.35 -1.69 8.73
C CYS A 21 4.87 -2.07 8.68
N PHE A 22 4.27 -1.83 7.52
CA PHE A 22 2.91 -2.23 7.18
C PHE A 22 2.99 -3.38 6.17
N ASP A 23 2.76 -4.59 6.66
CA ASP A 23 2.89 -5.86 5.97
C ASP A 23 1.53 -6.50 5.61
N GLN A 24 0.41 -5.88 5.99
CA GLN A 24 -0.94 -6.41 5.73
C GLN A 24 -1.27 -6.52 4.24
N LEU A 25 -0.59 -5.73 3.40
CA LEU A 25 -0.74 -5.78 1.94
C LEU A 25 0.21 -6.78 1.27
N SER A 26 1.26 -7.22 1.96
CA SER A 26 2.22 -8.22 1.46
C SER A 26 1.59 -9.55 1.05
N PRO A 27 0.62 -10.14 1.77
CA PRO A 27 -0.05 -11.34 1.28
C PRO A 27 -0.82 -11.07 -0.01
N LEU A 28 -1.44 -9.90 -0.16
CA LEU A 28 -2.37 -9.59 -1.25
C LEU A 28 -1.67 -9.11 -2.53
N ILE A 29 -0.76 -8.15 -2.41
CA ILE A 29 -0.08 -7.48 -3.52
C ILE A 29 1.45 -7.63 -3.47
N GLY A 30 2.00 -8.33 -2.46
CA GLY A 30 3.44 -8.57 -2.34
C GLY A 30 4.28 -7.34 -1.99
N LEU A 31 3.64 -6.30 -1.42
CA LEU A 31 4.28 -5.05 -1.05
C LEU A 31 4.22 -4.81 0.46
N THR A 32 5.40 -4.62 1.05
CA THR A 32 5.55 -4.16 2.43
C THR A 32 5.99 -2.70 2.42
N PHE A 33 5.28 -1.84 3.17
CA PHE A 33 5.65 -0.43 3.31
C PHE A 33 6.32 -0.21 4.66
N CYS A 34 7.61 0.13 4.66
CA CYS A 34 8.35 0.43 5.88
C CYS A 34 8.64 1.93 5.97
N GLY A 35 8.17 2.56 7.05
CA GLY A 35 8.44 3.96 7.38
C GLY A 35 9.45 4.05 8.53
N GLU A 36 10.36 5.01 8.43
CA GLU A 36 11.25 5.42 9.51
C GLU A 36 11.03 6.91 9.75
N VAL A 37 10.75 7.28 11.00
CA VAL A 37 10.59 8.66 11.45
C VAL A 37 11.58 8.90 12.59
N GLY A 38 12.63 9.66 12.31
CA GLY A 38 13.58 10.15 13.31
C GLY A 38 13.13 11.50 13.82
N LEU A 39 12.87 11.61 15.13
CA LEU A 39 12.52 12.87 15.79
C LEU A 39 13.62 13.26 16.79
N PRO A 40 14.07 14.53 16.79
CA PRO A 40 15.01 15.00 17.81
C PRO A 40 14.29 15.09 19.16
N TRP A 41 14.78 14.36 20.17
CA TRP A 41 14.22 14.45 21.51
C TRP A 41 14.78 15.66 22.26
N GLU A 42 14.12 16.81 22.08
CA GLU A 42 14.19 17.91 23.04
C GLU A 42 12.79 18.05 23.65
N GLY A 43 12.68 17.64 24.92
CA GLY A 43 11.42 17.33 25.60
C GLY A 43 10.25 18.21 25.18
N LEU A 44 9.25 17.59 24.55
CA LEU A 44 7.88 18.05 24.27
C LEU A 44 7.62 19.57 24.42
N LYS A 45 8.41 20.43 23.79
CA LYS A 45 7.99 21.81 23.55
C LYS A 45 7.02 21.75 22.38
N GLN A 46 5.77 21.37 22.67
CA GLN A 46 4.61 21.40 21.77
C GLN A 46 4.27 22.82 21.25
N THR A 47 5.17 23.79 21.40
CA THR A 47 4.89 25.22 21.23
C THR A 47 5.25 25.76 19.85
N GLY A 48 5.62 24.91 18.90
CA GLY A 48 5.81 25.31 17.50
C GLY A 48 4.73 24.69 16.62
N ALA A 49 3.89 25.52 15.98
CA ALA A 49 2.77 25.12 15.11
C ALA A 49 3.14 24.23 13.90
N PHE A 50 4.40 23.82 13.78
CA PHE A 50 5.02 23.14 12.64
C PHE A 50 6.05 22.09 13.06
N PHE A 51 6.14 21.69 14.34
CA PHE A 51 6.92 20.49 14.71
C PHE A 51 6.17 19.25 14.21
N PRO A 52 6.81 18.29 13.51
CA PRO A 52 8.26 18.06 13.38
C PRO A 52 8.93 18.60 12.09
N LEU A 53 8.26 19.45 11.30
CA LEU A 53 8.76 19.97 10.01
C LEU A 53 9.86 21.04 10.15
N ASN A 54 9.98 21.68 11.32
CA ASN A 54 10.91 22.80 11.57
C ASN A 54 12.22 22.40 12.29
N GLY A 55 12.55 21.10 12.36
CA GLY A 55 13.78 20.60 13.00
C GLY A 55 14.46 19.50 12.18
N PRO A 56 15.59 18.93 12.64
CA PRO A 56 16.25 17.81 11.98
C PRO A 56 15.42 16.52 12.15
N GLY A 57 14.28 16.47 11.48
CA GLY A 57 13.42 15.29 11.38
C GLY A 57 13.80 14.49 10.13
N LYS A 58 13.91 13.17 10.26
CA LYS A 58 14.19 12.28 9.13
C LYS A 58 12.96 11.44 8.85
N LEU A 59 12.36 11.60 7.67
CA LEU A 59 11.31 10.71 7.17
C LEU A 59 11.87 9.86 6.03
N SER A 60 11.79 8.54 6.17
CA SER A 60 12.17 7.59 5.11
C SER A 60 11.02 6.61 4.90
N VAL A 61 10.56 6.48 3.66
CA VAL A 61 9.60 5.45 3.25
C VAL A 61 10.29 4.51 2.30
N LYS A 62 10.26 3.21 2.60
CA LYS A 62 10.82 2.14 1.80
C LYS A 62 9.72 1.18 1.41
N ILE A 63 9.63 0.86 0.13
CA ILE A 63 8.73 -0.15 -0.40
C ILE A 63 9.59 -1.38 -0.63
N GLN A 64 9.27 -2.47 0.07
CA GLN A 64 9.92 -3.76 -0.12
C GLN A 64 8.99 -4.66 -0.94
N THR A 65 9.47 -5.08 -2.10
CA THR A 65 8.87 -6.14 -2.92
C THR A 65 9.49 -7.46 -2.48
N ASP A 66 8.72 -8.35 -1.85
CA ASP A 66 9.29 -9.59 -1.31
C ASP A 66 9.70 -10.55 -2.44
N ASP A 67 8.82 -10.73 -3.44
CA ASP A 67 8.99 -11.78 -4.47
C ASP A 67 8.36 -11.38 -5.82
N VAL A 68 8.06 -10.09 -6.07
CA VAL A 68 7.34 -9.66 -7.28
C VAL A 68 8.24 -8.86 -8.20
N SER A 69 8.41 -9.33 -9.43
CA SER A 69 9.19 -8.66 -10.48
C SER A 69 8.33 -7.89 -11.47
N VAL A 70 7.11 -8.36 -11.74
CA VAL A 70 6.19 -7.79 -12.72
C VAL A 70 4.77 -7.76 -12.17
N TYR A 71 4.09 -6.64 -12.41
CA TYR A 71 2.68 -6.45 -12.11
C TYR A 71 1.87 -6.41 -13.41
N HIS A 72 0.87 -7.28 -13.52
CA HIS A 72 -0.07 -7.31 -14.65
C HIS A 72 -1.43 -6.82 -14.18
N PHE A 73 -1.89 -5.72 -14.77
CA PHE A 73 -3.23 -5.20 -14.57
C PHE A 73 -4.01 -5.27 -15.88
N ARG A 74 -5.20 -5.86 -15.83
CA ARG A 74 -6.15 -5.92 -16.93
C ARG A 74 -7.49 -5.38 -16.47
N SER A 75 -8.06 -4.47 -17.24
CA SER A 75 -9.45 -4.04 -17.10
C SER A 75 -10.17 -4.30 -18.41
N ASN A 76 -11.39 -4.83 -18.32
CA ASN A 76 -12.24 -5.08 -19.46
C ASN A 76 -13.65 -4.60 -19.11
N LEU A 77 -14.26 -3.81 -19.98
CA LEU A 77 -15.61 -3.30 -19.82
C LEU A 77 -16.41 -3.66 -21.06
N VAL A 78 -17.39 -4.52 -20.87
CA VAL A 78 -18.32 -4.95 -21.92
C VAL A 78 -19.67 -4.34 -21.60
N GLN A 79 -20.14 -3.43 -22.46
CA GLN A 79 -21.46 -2.82 -22.35
C GLN A 79 -22.34 -3.34 -23.49
N ASN A 80 -23.43 -4.00 -23.12
CA ASN A 80 -24.52 -4.39 -24.00
C ASN A 80 -25.78 -3.58 -23.64
N PRO A 81 -26.77 -3.50 -24.54
CA PRO A 81 -28.05 -2.83 -24.25
C PRO A 81 -28.75 -3.38 -23.00
N ASP A 82 -28.60 -4.68 -22.76
CA ASP A 82 -29.31 -5.40 -21.69
C ASP A 82 -28.43 -5.76 -20.49
N SER A 83 -27.09 -5.65 -20.63
CA SER A 83 -26.14 -6.02 -19.60
C SER A 83 -24.84 -5.23 -19.66
N SER A 84 -24.25 -4.94 -18.52
CA SER A 84 -22.92 -4.34 -18.41
C SER A 84 -22.05 -5.23 -17.53
N THR A 85 -20.89 -5.61 -18.02
CA THR A 85 -19.91 -6.43 -17.31
C THR A 85 -18.58 -5.69 -17.21
N LEU A 86 -18.08 -5.51 -16.00
CA LEU A 86 -16.77 -4.95 -15.70
C LEU A 86 -15.91 -6.06 -15.09
N GLU A 87 -14.80 -6.40 -15.74
CA GLU A 87 -13.81 -7.34 -15.25
C GLU A 87 -12.51 -6.60 -14.94
N LEU A 88 -12.02 -6.75 -13.72
CA LEU A 88 -10.73 -6.23 -13.26
C LEU A 88 -9.88 -7.42 -12.84
N VAL A 89 -8.68 -7.54 -13.37
CA VAL A 89 -7.75 -8.62 -13.06
C VAL A 89 -6.40 -8.01 -12.71
N PHE A 90 -5.89 -8.37 -11.54
CA PHE A 90 -4.56 -8.03 -11.07
C PHE A 90 -3.78 -9.32 -10.83
N ASP A 91 -2.61 -9.44 -11.45
CA ASP A 91 -1.78 -10.62 -11.41
C ASP A 91 -0.30 -10.23 -11.23
N THR A 92 0.47 -11.13 -10.63
CA THR A 92 1.91 -10.95 -10.35
C THR A 92 2.68 -12.15 -10.89
N PRO A 93 2.84 -12.24 -12.23
CA PRO A 93 3.49 -13.38 -12.86
C PRO A 93 4.98 -13.45 -12.47
N GLY A 94 5.48 -14.66 -12.24
CA GLY A 94 6.89 -14.89 -11.89
C GLY A 94 7.23 -14.76 -10.41
N SER A 95 6.25 -14.49 -9.55
CA SER A 95 6.43 -14.57 -8.09
C SER A 95 6.34 -16.02 -7.60
N LYS A 96 7.07 -16.37 -6.52
CA LYS A 96 6.93 -17.67 -5.83
C LYS A 96 5.51 -17.94 -5.34
N SER A 97 4.75 -16.88 -5.04
CA SER A 97 3.34 -16.96 -4.68
C SER A 97 2.51 -16.35 -5.81
N SER A 98 1.71 -17.19 -6.49
CA SER A 98 0.79 -16.76 -7.54
C SER A 98 -0.36 -15.96 -6.91
N ARG A 99 -0.21 -14.62 -6.88
CA ARG A 99 -1.22 -13.71 -6.34
C ARG A 99 -2.01 -13.15 -7.52
N LYS A 100 -3.12 -13.81 -7.84
CA LYS A 100 -4.12 -13.34 -8.80
C LYS A 100 -5.39 -12.92 -8.08
N ILE A 101 -5.81 -11.68 -8.33
CA ILE A 101 -7.06 -11.10 -7.84
C ILE A 101 -7.89 -10.76 -9.06
N SER A 102 -9.14 -11.24 -9.11
CA SER A 102 -10.07 -10.81 -10.15
C SER A 102 -11.41 -10.39 -9.55
N VAL A 103 -11.92 -9.26 -10.00
CA VAL A 103 -13.23 -8.73 -9.64
C VAL A 103 -14.06 -8.66 -10.91
N LEU A 104 -15.19 -9.37 -10.90
CA LEU A 104 -16.18 -9.32 -11.96
C LEU A 104 -17.44 -8.68 -11.41
N PHE A 105 -17.91 -7.62 -12.06
CA PHE A 105 -19.15 -6.96 -11.75
C PHE A 105 -20.07 -7.06 -12.94
N GLU A 106 -21.23 -7.66 -12.76
CA GLU A 106 -22.25 -7.83 -13.79
C GLU A 106 -23.51 -7.10 -13.36
N ARG A 107 -24.04 -6.30 -14.28
CA ARG A 107 -25.33 -5.64 -14.16
C ARG A 107 -26.20 -6.10 -15.31
N ALA A 108 -27.30 -6.77 -15.03
CA ALA A 108 -28.33 -7.07 -16.02
C ALA A 108 -29.52 -6.13 -15.81
N ILE A 109 -30.07 -5.57 -16.90
CA ILE A 109 -31.15 -4.58 -16.87
C ILE A 109 -32.51 -5.24 -17.19
N GLN A 110 -32.55 -6.24 -18.09
CA GLN A 110 -33.78 -6.95 -18.47
C GLN A 110 -33.72 -8.45 -18.11
N PRO A 111 -34.83 -9.09 -17.70
CA PRO A 111 -36.16 -8.53 -17.40
C PRO A 111 -36.31 -7.96 -15.96
N GLN A 112 -35.26 -8.00 -15.14
CA GLN A 112 -35.24 -7.43 -13.79
C GLN A 112 -33.81 -6.99 -13.49
N VAL A 113 -33.62 -5.88 -12.78
CA VAL A 113 -32.28 -5.36 -12.51
C VAL A 113 -31.56 -6.32 -11.57
N LYS A 114 -30.52 -7.01 -12.07
CA LYS A 114 -29.68 -7.91 -11.28
C LYS A 114 -28.28 -7.35 -11.20
N LEU A 115 -27.72 -7.33 -10.01
CA LEU A 115 -26.32 -7.04 -9.76
C LEU A 115 -25.65 -8.33 -9.28
N ALA A 116 -24.57 -8.72 -9.93
CA ALA A 116 -23.70 -9.78 -9.46
C ALA A 116 -22.28 -9.22 -9.30
N ALA A 117 -21.64 -9.53 -8.18
CA ALA A 117 -20.25 -9.20 -7.93
C ALA A 117 -19.52 -10.48 -7.53
N ILE A 118 -18.44 -10.81 -8.23
CA ILE A 118 -17.60 -11.97 -7.96
C ILE A 118 -16.19 -11.47 -7.72
N VAL A 119 -15.67 -11.74 -6.53
CA VAL A 119 -14.30 -11.44 -6.15
C VAL A 119 -13.56 -12.76 -5.97
N THR A 120 -12.55 -12.98 -6.78
CA THR A 120 -11.62 -14.11 -6.67
C THR A 120 -10.32 -13.57 -6.11
N SER A 121 -9.93 -14.06 -4.95
CA SER A 121 -8.61 -13.85 -4.36
C SER A 121 -7.81 -15.17 -4.39
N PRO A 122 -6.50 -15.14 -4.13
CA PRO A 122 -5.66 -16.35 -4.14
C PRO A 122 -6.12 -17.41 -3.14
N TRP A 123 -6.71 -17.01 -2.02
CA TRP A 123 -7.14 -17.92 -0.95
C TRP A 123 -8.64 -18.20 -0.93
N LYS A 124 -9.46 -17.23 -1.35
CA LYS A 124 -10.92 -17.30 -1.24
C LYS A 124 -11.64 -16.70 -2.44
N LYS A 125 -12.79 -17.28 -2.77
CA LYS A 125 -13.75 -16.74 -3.74
C LYS A 125 -14.99 -16.27 -2.99
N ALA A 126 -15.45 -15.08 -3.30
CA ALA A 126 -16.70 -14.50 -2.79
C ALA A 126 -17.58 -14.12 -3.97
N ALA A 127 -18.86 -14.46 -3.91
CA ALA A 127 -19.83 -14.08 -4.92
C ALA A 127 -21.11 -13.59 -4.24
N GLY A 128 -21.60 -12.43 -4.67
CA GLY A 128 -22.85 -11.83 -4.23
C GLY A 128 -23.76 -11.60 -5.42
N LYS A 129 -25.04 -11.93 -5.28
CA LYS A 129 -26.08 -11.59 -6.25
C LYS A 129 -27.19 -10.84 -5.54
N CYS A 130 -27.50 -9.64 -6.01
CA CYS A 130 -28.62 -8.83 -5.56
C CYS A 130 -29.61 -8.68 -6.72
N LYS A 131 -30.88 -8.96 -6.44
CA LYS A 131 -31.99 -8.62 -7.34
C LYS A 131 -32.60 -7.32 -6.84
N LEU A 132 -32.60 -6.30 -7.67
CA LEU A 132 -33.29 -5.04 -7.42
C LEU A 132 -34.70 -5.19 -8.02
N LYS A 133 -35.71 -4.93 -7.17
CA LYS A 133 -37.13 -5.07 -7.49
C LYS A 133 -37.70 -3.73 -7.93
#